data_AF-A0A7W5YCB4-F1
#
_entry.id   AF-A0A7W5YCB4-F1
#
_cell.length_a   1.000
_cell.length_b   1.000
_cell.length_c   1.000
_cell.angle_alpha   90.00
_cell.angle_beta   90.00
_cell.angle_gamma   90.00
#
_symmetry.space_group_name_H-M   'P 1'
#
loop_
_entity.id
_entity.type
_entity.pdbx_description
1 polymer ?
#
loop_
_entity_poly.entity_id
_entity_poly.type
_entity_poly.pdbx_seq_one_letter_code
_entity_poly.pdbx_strand_id
1 'polypeptide(L)' 'MTARHDHGNTPAAWTAVTIVFIGSVVGGVGLVQDSPVGFGAGLAVMAMGAVIGKLMQMMGLGRQRA' A
#
# COMPACT_ATOMS: atom_id res chain seq x y z
N MET A 1 -32.46 7.96 -0.30
CA MET A 1 -31.32 7.10 -0.67
C MET A 1 -30.21 7.37 0.34
N THR A 2 -29.97 6.49 1.31
CA THR A 2 -28.82 6.63 2.21
C THR A 2 -27.57 6.32 1.41
N ALA A 3 -26.69 7.31 1.23
CA ALA A 3 -25.41 7.10 0.56
C ALA A 3 -24.58 6.09 1.39
N ARG A 4 -24.39 4.88 0.87
CA ARG A 4 -23.55 3.88 1.53
C ARG A 4 -22.08 4.30 1.37
N HIS A 5 -21.50 4.89 2.40
CA HIS A 5 -20.08 5.22 2.44
C HIS A 5 -19.24 3.95 2.64
N ASP A 6 -18.71 3.42 1.55
CA ASP A 6 -17.86 2.23 1.56
C ASP A 6 -16.38 2.63 1.67
N HIS A 7 -15.73 2.18 2.74
CA HIS A 7 -14.43 2.67 3.24
C HIS A 7 -13.21 2.03 2.55
N GLY A 8 -13.41 1.39 1.39
CA GLY A 8 -12.31 0.70 0.71
C GLY A 8 -11.85 -0.55 1.45
N ASN A 9 -12.78 -1.28 2.07
CA ASN A 9 -12.48 -2.47 2.88
C ASN A 9 -12.18 -3.73 2.04
N THR A 10 -11.64 -3.55 0.83
CA THR A 10 -11.34 -4.65 -0.08
C THR A 10 -9.99 -5.28 0.26
N PRO A 11 -9.80 -6.59 0.01
CA PRO A 11 -8.52 -7.23 0.22
C PRO A 11 -7.38 -6.54 -0.54
N ALA A 12 -7.59 -6.13 -1.79
CA ALA A 12 -6.57 -5.43 -2.57
C ALA A 12 -6.16 -4.09 -1.94
N ALA A 13 -7.12 -3.33 -1.40
CA ALA A 13 -6.84 -2.04 -0.76
C ALA A 13 -6.06 -2.23 0.55
N TRP A 14 -6.50 -3.15 1.41
CA TRP A 14 -5.81 -3.40 2.68
C TRP A 14 -4.41 -3.98 2.50
N THR A 15 -4.21 -4.89 1.54
CA THR A 15 -2.86 -5.39 1.23
C THR A 15 -1.95 -4.26 0.76
N ALA A 16 -2.42 -3.41 -0.16
CA ALA A 16 -1.62 -2.26 -0.61
C ALA A 16 -1.27 -1.31 0.55
N VAL A 17 -2.24 -0.98 1.40
CA VAL A 17 -2.05 -0.10 2.56
C VAL A 17 -1.04 -0.69 3.54
N THR A 18 -1.17 -1.97 3.91
CA THR A 18 -0.23 -2.61 4.85
C THR A 18 1.20 -2.59 4.33
N ILE A 19 1.42 -2.90 3.05
CA ILE A 19 2.75 -2.92 2.46
C ILE A 19 3.34 -1.51 2.40
N VAL A 20 2.57 -0.52 1.95
CA VAL A 20 3.02 0.89 1.89
C VAL A 20 3.29 1.42 3.29
N PHE A 21 2.49 1.05 4.29
CA PHE A 21 2.70 1.43 5.68
C PHE A 21 4.03 0.88 6.22
N ILE A 22 4.32 -0.40 5.99
CA ILE A 22 5.61 -1.02 6.36
C ILE A 22 6.77 -0.31 5.66
N GLY A 23 6.66 -0.06 4.36
CA GLY A 23 7.68 0.66 3.60
C GLY A 23 7.90 2.08 4.12
N SER A 24 6.83 2.77 4.53
CA SER A 24 6.90 4.12 5.12
C SER A 24 7.62 4.12 6.47
N VAL A 25 7.38 3.11 7.30
CA VAL A 25 8.09 2.94 8.59
C VAL A 25 9.58 2.69 8.35
N VAL A 26 9.93 1.75 7.45
CA VAL A 26 11.33 1.45 7.11
C VAL A 26 12.03 2.68 6.52
N GLY A 27 11.36 3.38 5.60
CA GLY A 27 11.87 4.60 4.98
C GLY A 27 12.07 5.72 5.99
N GLY A 28 11.11 5.94 6.89
CA GLY A 28 11.21 6.93 7.97
C GLY A 28 12.36 6.63 8.93
N VAL A 29 12.54 5.36 9.32
CA VAL A 29 13.70 4.92 10.12
C VAL A 29 15.02 5.16 9.37
N GLY A 30 15.05 4.87 8.07
CA GLY A 30 16.20 5.14 7.21
C GLY A 30 16.58 6.63 7.16
N LEU A 31 15.59 7.53 7.08
CA LEU A 31 15.82 8.98 7.13
C LEU A 31 16.38 9.42 8.49
N VAL A 32 15.84 8.92 9.60
CA VAL A 32 16.32 9.28 10.95
C VAL A 32 17.77 8.83 11.17
N GLN A 33 18.17 7.71 10.58
CA GLN A 33 19.53 7.18 10.68
C GLN A 33 20.50 7.72 9.62
N ASP A 34 20.08 8.65 8.76
CA ASP A 34 20.85 9.10 7.59
C ASP A 34 21.39 7.93 6.74
N SER A 35 20.53 6.93 6.51
CA SER A 35 20.87 5.71 5.78
C SER A 35 20.21 5.71 4.40
N PRO A 36 20.95 6.00 3.32
CA PRO A 36 20.42 5.94 1.95
C PRO A 36 19.89 4.54 1.59
N VAL A 37 20.52 3.49 2.13
CA VAL A 37 20.10 2.10 1.91
C VAL A 37 18.79 1.82 2.64
N GLY A 38 18.64 2.24 3.90
CA GLY A 38 17.40 2.07 4.66
C GLY A 38 16.24 2.84 4.03
N PHE A 39 16.49 4.08 3.59
CA PHE A 39 15.50 4.88 2.88
C PHE A 39 15.12 4.25 1.53
N GLY A 40 16.12 3.84 0.74
CA GLY A 40 15.90 3.17 -0.55
C GLY A 40 15.13 1.85 -0.41
N ALA A 41 15.40 1.06 0.62
CA ALA A 41 14.65 -0.16 0.93
C ALA A 41 13.17 0.15 1.25
N GLY A 42 12.90 1.18 2.05
CA GLY A 42 11.54 1.62 2.33
C GLY A 42 10.76 2.02 1.07
N LEU A 43 11.40 2.80 0.19
CA LEU A 43 10.81 3.19 -1.10
C LEU A 43 10.53 1.99 -2.01
N ALA A 44 11.46 1.02 -2.07
CA ALA A 44 11.26 -0.21 -2.85
C ALA A 44 10.04 -1.00 -2.34
N VAL A 45 9.86 -1.10 -1.02
CA VAL A 45 8.68 -1.76 -0.42
C VAL A 45 7.39 -1.02 -0.76
N MET A 46 7.37 0.32 -0.68
CA MET A 46 6.19 1.10 -1.08
C MET A 46 5.82 0.87 -2.56
N ALA A 47 6.82 0.83 -3.45
CA ALA A 47 6.59 0.55 -4.86
C ALA A 47 6.01 -0.86 -5.07
N MET A 48 6.48 -1.87 -4.34
CA MET A 48 5.89 -3.22 -4.36
C MET A 48 4.43 -3.22 -3.91
N GLY A 49 4.07 -2.43 -2.89
CA GLY A 49 2.68 -2.30 -2.43
C GLY A 49 1.74 -1.81 -3.53
N ALA A 50 2.17 -0.82 -4.32
CA ALA A 50 1.39 -0.34 -5.47
C ALA A 50 1.25 -1.41 -6.57
N VAL A 51 2.31 -2.15 -6.86
CA VAL A 51 2.29 -3.24 -7.85
C VAL A 51 1.37 -4.37 -7.41
N ILE A 52 1.51 -4.85 -6.18
CA ILE A 52 0.69 -5.94 -5.62
C ILE A 52 -0.78 -5.53 -5.54
N GLY A 53 -1.08 -4.32 -5.06
CA GLY A 53 -2.45 -3.80 -5.03
C GLY A 53 -3.10 -3.79 -6.41
N LYS A 54 -2.36 -3.36 -7.44
CA LYS A 54 -2.84 -3.38 -8.83
C LYS A 54 -3.08 -4.81 -9.35
N LEU A 55 -2.17 -5.74 -9.07
CA LEU A 55 -2.34 -7.14 -9.44
C LEU A 55 -3.58 -7.76 -8.78
N MET A 56 -3.78 -7.52 -7.48
CA MET A 56 -4.96 -8.01 -6.75
C MET A 56 -6.25 -7.39 -7.28
N GLN A 57 -6.23 -6.10 -7.64
CA GLN A 57 -7.36 -5.47 -8.29
C GLN A 57 -7.69 -6.15 -9.63
N MET A 58 -6.67 -6.49 -10.44
CA MET A 58 -6.87 -7.22 -11.71
C MET A 58 -7.43 -8.63 -11.49
N MET A 59 -7.13 -9.25 -10.36
CA MET A 59 -7.70 -10.55 -9.95
C MET A 59 -9.13 -10.43 -9.39
N GLY A 60 -9.74 -9.25 -9.39
CA GLY A 60 -11.10 -9.04 -8.88
C GLY A 60 -11.20 -8.90 -7.35
N LEU A 61 -10.07 -8.84 -6.63
CA LEU A 61 -10.02 -8.63 -5.18
C LEU A 61 -10.11 -7.14 -4.80
N GLY A 62 -10.20 -6.26 -5.80
CA GLY A 62 -10.41 -4.83 -5.64
C GLY A 62 -11.88 -4.45 -5.57
N ARG A 63 -12.14 -3.14 -5.59
CA ARG A 63 -13.51 -2.65 -5.56
C ARG A 63 -14.19 -2.96 -6.89
N GLN A 64 -15.25 -3.75 -6.85
CA GLN A 64 -16.15 -3.92 -7.98
C GLN A 64 -16.87 -2.58 -8.19
N ARG A 65 -16.63 -1.96 -9.34
CA ARG A 65 -17.42 -0.82 -9.80
C ARG A 65 -18.72 -1.41 -10.36
N ALA A 66 -19.83 -1.11 -9.68
CA ALA A 66 -21.17 -1.35 -10.20
C ALA A 66 -21.48 -0.38 -11.34
#